data_AF-A0A7S4DM81-F1
#
_entry.id   AF-A0A7S4DM81-F1
#
_cell.length_a   1.000
_cell.length_b   1.000
_cell.length_c   1.000
_cell.angle_alpha   90.00
_cell.angle_beta   90.00
_cell.angle_gamma   90.00
#
_symmetry.space_group_name_H-M   'P 1'
#
loop_
_entity.id
_entity.type
_entity.pdbx_description
1 polymer ?
#
loop_
_entity_poly.entity_id
_entity_poly.type
_entity_poly.pdbx_seq_one_letter_code
_entity_poly.pdbx_strand_id
1 'polypeptide(L)'
;MAVRMLRSLARRVRRSCSRPLSSPTRRMMSGGGGTSTGNLGRNAYVSDASPYVVMVRLSIKDHYLDRFIDATISDGLDSVLTESGCRRFDITQDHQQRNKFLLMEAYDNKVKHP
;
A
#
# COMPACT_ATOMS: atom_id res chain seq x y z
N MET A 1 5.83 18.67 -12.06
CA MET A 1 4.50 19.28 -11.81
C MET A 1 4.21 19.31 -10.30
N ALA A 2 5.09 19.93 -9.49
CA ALA A 2 5.12 19.73 -8.03
C ALA A 2 4.58 20.93 -7.22
N VAL A 3 3.52 21.59 -7.71
CA VAL A 3 3.05 22.91 -7.16
C VAL A 3 1.52 23.02 -7.08
N ARG A 4 0.80 21.91 -6.88
CA ARG A 4 -0.66 21.91 -6.71
C ARG A 4 -1.15 20.83 -5.74
N MET A 5 -1.19 21.16 -4.45
CA MET A 5 -2.30 20.89 -3.50
C MET A 5 -1.99 21.08 -2.01
N LEU A 6 -0.95 21.85 -1.64
CA LEU A 6 -0.77 22.28 -0.25
C LEU A 6 -1.88 23.25 0.22
N ARG A 7 -3.07 22.71 0.60
CA ARG A 7 -4.13 23.35 1.41
C ARG A 7 -5.36 22.41 1.62
N SER A 8 -5.75 22.29 2.90
CA SER A 8 -7.09 21.89 3.42
C SER A 8 -7.29 20.43 3.87
N LEU A 9 -8.14 20.28 4.91
CA LEU A 9 -8.82 19.04 5.39
C LEU A 9 -8.14 18.08 6.38
N ALA A 10 -7.23 18.55 7.24
CA ALA A 10 -7.02 17.90 8.55
C ALA A 10 -8.16 18.21 9.55
N ARG A 11 -9.36 17.63 9.34
CA ARG A 11 -10.52 17.67 10.28
C ARG A 11 -11.58 16.64 9.87
N ARG A 12 -12.18 15.91 10.85
CA ARG A 12 -13.13 14.76 10.70
C ARG A 12 -12.46 13.51 10.08
N VAL A 13 -12.71 12.25 10.48
CA VAL A 13 -13.77 11.64 11.33
C VAL A 13 -13.18 10.56 12.26
N ARG A 14 -13.48 10.62 13.57
CA ARG A 14 -13.56 9.39 14.41
C ARG A 14 -15.00 8.87 14.33
N ARG A 15 -15.16 7.54 14.36
CA ARG A 15 -16.42 6.74 14.33
C ARG A 15 -17.02 6.49 12.95
N SER A 16 -17.03 5.21 12.53
CA SER A 16 -18.26 4.45 12.15
C SER A 16 -17.95 3.20 11.30
N CYS A 17 -17.33 2.17 11.89
CA CYS A 17 -17.26 0.82 11.28
C CYS A 17 -17.47 -0.25 12.36
N SER A 18 -18.72 -0.59 12.64
CA SER A 18 -19.08 -1.72 13.51
C SER A 18 -20.35 -2.41 12.99
N ARG A 19 -20.20 -3.25 11.96
CA ARG A 19 -21.16 -4.29 11.60
C ARG A 19 -20.37 -5.57 11.26
N PRO A 20 -20.57 -6.69 11.98
CA PRO A 20 -19.93 -7.95 11.62
C PRO A 20 -20.61 -8.56 10.39
N LEU A 21 -19.83 -9.12 9.46
CA LEU A 21 -20.39 -9.97 8.39
C LEU A 21 -20.79 -11.32 8.98
N SER A 22 -22.03 -11.74 8.72
CA SER A 22 -22.51 -13.09 8.98
C SER A 22 -21.87 -14.09 8.03
N SER A 23 -21.17 -15.10 8.55
CA SER A 23 -20.58 -16.19 7.77
C SER A 23 -21.62 -17.26 7.40
N PRO A 24 -21.63 -17.78 6.15
CA PRO A 24 -22.48 -18.90 5.77
C PRO A 24 -21.85 -20.24 6.19
N THR A 25 -22.56 -21.03 6.98
CA THR A 25 -22.11 -22.35 7.45
C THR A 25 -22.06 -23.38 6.31
N ARG A 26 -20.86 -23.77 5.89
CA ARG A 26 -20.65 -24.83 4.88
C ARG A 26 -20.72 -26.22 5.53
N ARG A 27 -21.70 -27.05 5.16
CA ARG A 27 -21.85 -28.45 5.62
C ARG A 27 -21.26 -29.46 4.60
N MET A 28 -20.77 -30.59 5.11
CA MET A 28 -19.98 -31.67 4.47
C MET A 28 -20.73 -33.03 4.46
N MET A 29 -20.39 -34.10 3.71
CA MET A 29 -19.49 -34.31 2.54
C MET A 29 -19.76 -35.69 1.90
N SER A 30 -19.88 -35.79 0.56
CA SER A 30 -19.64 -37.03 -0.24
C SER A 30 -19.78 -36.73 -1.74
N GLY A 31 -19.03 -37.32 -2.67
CA GLY A 31 -17.81 -38.14 -2.57
C GLY A 31 -17.33 -38.57 -3.98
N GLY A 32 -16.09 -39.09 -4.10
CA GLY A 32 -15.66 -39.90 -5.25
C GLY A 32 -14.66 -39.29 -6.25
N GLY A 33 -13.49 -39.94 -6.35
CA GLY A 33 -12.74 -40.12 -7.62
C GLY A 33 -11.73 -39.03 -8.04
N GLY A 34 -10.51 -39.46 -8.38
CA GLY A 34 -9.58 -38.66 -9.21
C GLY A 34 -8.18 -38.46 -8.63
N THR A 35 -7.28 -39.42 -8.87
CA THR A 35 -5.84 -39.24 -8.61
C THR A 35 -5.20 -38.32 -9.66
N SER A 36 -4.65 -37.19 -9.24
CA SER A 36 -3.44 -36.64 -9.86
C SER A 36 -2.62 -35.87 -8.83
N THR A 37 -1.37 -36.28 -8.65
CA THR A 37 -0.32 -35.51 -7.98
C THR A 37 0.11 -34.36 -8.90
N GLY A 38 -0.80 -33.40 -9.08
CA GLY A 38 -0.57 -32.20 -9.88
C GLY A 38 0.51 -31.33 -9.25
N ASN A 39 1.70 -31.38 -9.81
CA ASN A 39 2.81 -30.50 -9.48
C ASN A 39 2.48 -29.06 -9.92
N LEU A 40 1.68 -28.34 -9.12
CA LEU A 40 1.31 -26.96 -9.34
C LEU A 40 2.52 -26.06 -9.04
N GLY A 41 3.43 -25.99 -10.01
CA GLY A 41 4.46 -24.96 -10.09
C GLY A 41 3.78 -23.60 -9.95
N ARG A 42 4.06 -22.91 -8.84
CA ARG A 42 3.38 -21.67 -8.43
C ARG A 42 3.80 -20.48 -9.30
N ASN A 43 3.46 -20.50 -10.58
CA ASN A 43 3.39 -19.29 -11.38
C ASN A 43 2.02 -18.63 -11.12
N ALA A 44 1.87 -18.09 -9.92
CA ALA A 44 0.64 -17.40 -9.51
C ALA A 44 0.55 -16.10 -10.31
N TYR A 45 -0.34 -16.06 -11.31
CA TYR A 45 -0.67 -14.83 -12.01
C TYR A 45 -1.18 -13.82 -10.99
N VAL A 46 -0.38 -12.77 -10.77
CA VAL A 46 -0.73 -11.63 -9.92
C VAL A 46 -1.87 -10.89 -10.62
N SER A 47 -3.10 -11.11 -10.18
CA SER A 47 -4.27 -10.50 -10.78
C SER A 47 -4.28 -8.98 -10.54
N ASP A 48 -4.89 -8.22 -11.45
CA ASP A 48 -5.09 -6.77 -11.28
C ASP A 48 -6.04 -6.41 -10.12
N ALA A 49 -6.52 -7.40 -9.35
CA ALA A 49 -7.28 -7.23 -8.12
C ALA A 49 -6.48 -7.59 -6.85
N SER A 50 -5.19 -7.89 -6.98
CA SER A 50 -4.30 -8.19 -5.85
C SER A 50 -3.61 -6.92 -5.32
N PRO A 51 -3.36 -6.81 -4.00
CA PRO A 51 -2.72 -5.64 -3.42
C PRO A 51 -1.33 -5.43 -4.02
N TYR A 52 -1.02 -4.18 -4.34
CA TYR A 52 0.19 -3.78 -5.04
C TYR A 52 1.04 -2.89 -4.13
N VAL A 53 2.35 -3.11 -4.11
CA VAL A 53 3.27 -2.33 -3.25
C VAL A 53 4.40 -1.78 -4.10
N VAL A 54 4.59 -0.46 -4.04
CA VAL A 54 5.77 0.22 -4.58
C VAL A 54 6.78 0.40 -3.46
N MET A 55 8.05 0.12 -3.74
CA MET A 55 9.16 0.36 -2.81
C MET A 55 10.26 1.15 -3.54
N VAL A 56 10.58 2.34 -3.03
CA VAL A 56 11.59 3.23 -3.64
C VAL A 56 12.71 3.47 -2.64
N ARG A 57 13.95 3.13 -3.03
CA ARG A 57 15.16 3.42 -2.24
C ARG A 57 15.85 4.65 -2.79
N LEU A 58 16.14 5.60 -1.92
CA LEU A 58 16.62 6.93 -2.27
C LEU A 58 17.92 7.26 -1.53
N SER A 59 18.74 8.12 -2.13
CA SER A 59 19.88 8.76 -1.46
C SER A 59 19.85 10.25 -1.78
N ILE A 60 19.71 11.07 -0.74
CA ILE A 60 19.46 12.51 -0.85
C ILE A 60 20.78 13.26 -0.64
N LYS A 61 20.95 14.44 -1.27
CA LYS A 61 22.10 15.31 -0.98
C LYS A 61 21.89 16.00 0.36
N ASP A 62 22.92 16.09 1.19
CA ASP A 62 22.78 16.53 2.60
C ASP A 62 22.08 17.89 2.77
N HIS A 63 22.36 18.85 1.89
CA HIS A 63 21.73 20.18 1.89
C HIS A 63 20.25 20.22 1.46
N TYR A 64 19.67 19.07 1.10
CA TYR A 64 18.23 18.92 0.81
C TYR A 64 17.50 18.03 1.82
N LEU A 65 18.17 17.47 2.85
CA LEU A 65 17.55 16.47 3.73
C LEU A 65 16.27 16.94 4.41
N ASP A 66 16.30 18.08 5.07
CA ASP A 66 15.15 18.54 5.85
C ASP A 66 13.97 18.93 4.92
N ARG A 67 14.29 19.59 3.78
CA ARG A 67 13.29 19.87 2.72
C ARG A 67 12.69 18.61 2.10
N PHE A 68 13.49 17.56 1.95
CA PHE A 68 13.01 16.27 1.45
C PHE A 68 12.07 15.63 2.47
N ILE A 69 12.46 15.56 3.75
CA ILE A 69 11.64 15.02 4.84
C ILE A 69 10.28 15.74 4.90
N ASP A 70 10.28 17.08 4.94
CA ASP A 70 9.05 17.87 4.99
C ASP A 70 8.13 17.61 3.77
N ALA A 71 8.71 17.58 2.57
CA ALA A 71 7.97 17.34 1.34
C ALA A 71 7.37 15.93 1.29
N THR A 72 8.16 14.90 1.64
CA THR A 72 7.70 13.50 1.62
C THR A 72 6.66 13.21 2.71
N ILE A 73 6.73 13.87 3.88
CA ILE A 73 5.67 13.77 4.89
C ILE A 73 4.35 14.35 4.36
N SER A 74 4.38 15.49 3.67
CA SER A 74 3.17 16.05 3.04
C SER A 74 2.63 15.10 1.97
N ASP A 75 3.50 14.62 1.07
CA ASP A 75 3.15 13.73 -0.04
C ASP A 75 2.49 12.43 0.48
N GLY A 76 3.07 11.79 1.51
CA GLY A 76 2.49 10.58 2.10
C GLY A 76 1.17 10.78 2.83
N LEU A 77 0.96 11.94 3.46
CA LEU A 77 -0.33 12.31 4.05
C LEU A 77 -1.38 12.56 2.96
N ASP A 78 -1.03 13.33 1.94
CA ASP A 78 -1.93 13.66 0.83
C ASP A 78 -2.31 12.41 0.02
N SER A 79 -1.37 11.49 -0.23
CA SER A 79 -1.64 10.18 -0.86
C SER A 79 -2.66 9.37 -0.07
N VAL A 80 -2.47 9.16 1.24
CA VAL A 80 -3.39 8.34 2.05
C VAL A 80 -4.76 9.01 2.23
N LEU A 81 -4.85 10.34 2.22
CA LEU A 81 -6.10 11.09 2.44
C LEU A 81 -6.91 11.33 1.16
N THR A 82 -6.24 11.55 0.02
CA THR A 82 -6.89 12.04 -1.21
C THR A 82 -6.88 11.03 -2.35
N GLU A 83 -5.98 10.04 -2.31
CA GLU A 83 -5.77 9.15 -3.44
C GLU A 83 -6.55 7.83 -3.31
N SER A 84 -7.41 7.58 -4.30
CA SER A 84 -8.24 6.38 -4.32
C SER A 84 -7.38 5.12 -4.44
N GLY A 85 -7.51 4.22 -3.46
CA GLY A 85 -6.80 2.95 -3.41
C GLY A 85 -5.47 2.99 -2.65
N CYS A 86 -4.92 4.18 -2.31
CA CYS A 86 -3.78 4.27 -1.40
C CYS A 86 -4.25 3.88 0.02
N ARG A 87 -3.58 2.90 0.63
CA ARG A 87 -3.91 2.39 1.98
C ARG A 87 -2.85 2.71 3.02
N ARG A 88 -1.60 2.90 2.58
CA ARG A 88 -0.46 3.16 3.47
C ARG A 88 0.67 3.81 2.68
N PHE A 89 1.31 4.80 3.29
CA PHE A 89 2.56 5.40 2.84
C PHE A 89 3.52 5.40 4.03
N ASP A 90 4.55 4.57 3.98
CA ASP A 90 5.61 4.51 4.99
C ASP A 90 6.85 5.24 4.50
N ILE A 91 7.44 6.05 5.39
CA ILE A 91 8.74 6.71 5.19
C ILE A 91 9.70 6.11 6.22
N THR A 92 10.72 5.40 5.77
CA THR A 92 11.76 4.82 6.64
C THR A 92 13.11 5.46 6.34
N GLN A 93 13.78 5.97 7.37
CA GLN A 93 15.15 6.50 7.29
C GLN A 93 16.14 5.43 7.76
N ASP A 94 17.29 5.32 7.09
CA ASP A 94 18.36 4.41 7.49
C ASP A 94 19.02 4.89 8.81
N HIS A 95 19.13 4.00 9.79
CA HIS A 95 19.67 4.31 11.12
C HIS A 95 21.16 4.63 11.14
N GLN A 96 21.93 4.20 10.13
CA GLN A 96 23.37 4.45 10.01
C GLN A 96 23.66 5.60 9.04
N GLN A 97 22.79 5.85 8.06
CA GLN A 97 23.02 6.81 6.98
C GLN A 97 21.81 7.74 6.83
N ARG A 98 21.83 8.89 7.52
CA ARG A 98 20.74 9.89 7.55
C ARG A 98 20.21 10.28 6.16
N ASN A 99 21.04 10.17 5.11
CA ASN A 99 20.66 10.52 3.75
C ASN A 99 20.00 9.40 2.93
N LYS A 100 19.86 8.19 3.47
CA LYS A 100 19.19 7.06 2.83
C LYS A 100 17.77 6.88 3.36
N PHE A 101 16.85 6.67 2.42
CA PHE A 101 15.43 6.50 2.71
C PHE A 101 14.85 5.35 1.90
N LEU A 102 13.84 4.70 2.47
CA LEU A 102 12.91 3.80 1.81
C LEU A 102 11.50 4.41 1.90
N LEU A 103 10.88 4.63 0.75
CA LEU A 103 9.45 4.94 0.66
C LEU A 103 8.72 3.64 0.29
N MET A 104 7.59 3.38 0.94
CA MET A 104 6.76 2.22 0.64
C MET A 104 5.29 2.61 0.58
N GLU A 105 4.67 2.38 -0.56
CA GLU A 105 3.29 2.75 -0.86
C GLU A 105 2.49 1.47 -1.12
N ALA A 106 1.42 1.24 -0.35
CA ALA A 106 0.56 0.08 -0.48
C ALA A 106 -0.81 0.46 -1.06
N TYR A 107 -1.19 -0.21 -2.13
CA TYR A 107 -2.38 0.03 -2.93
C TYR A 107 -3.28 -1.20 -2.98
N ASP A 108 -4.59 -0.98 -3.17
CA ASP A 108 -5.56 -2.05 -3.44
C ASP A 108 -5.22 -2.88 -4.68
N ASN A 109 -4.61 -2.25 -5.69
CA ASN A 109 -4.23 -2.87 -6.95
C ASN A 109 -3.19 -2.04 -7.74
N LYS A 110 -2.72 -2.60 -8.86
CA LYS A 110 -1.67 -2.02 -9.71
C LYS A 110 -2.14 -0.86 -10.61
N VAL A 111 -3.44 -0.60 -10.76
CA VAL A 111 -4.02 0.26 -11.83
C VAL A 111 -3.44 1.68 -11.88
N LYS A 112 -2.91 2.19 -10.76
CA LYS A 112 -2.30 3.52 -10.65
C LYS A 112 -0.88 3.64 -11.27
N HIS A 113 -0.23 2.52 -11.61
CA HIS A 113 1.15 2.48 -12.13
C HIS A 113 1.24 1.72 -13.47
N PRO A 114 0.89 2.37 -14.60
CA PRO A 114 1.19 1.87 -15.95
C PRO A 114 2.69 1.93 -16.29
#